data_AF-A0A3D6D3T7-F1
#
_entry.id   AF-A0A3D6D3T7-F1
#
_cell.length_a   1.000
_cell.length_b   1.000
_cell.length_c   1.000
_cell.angle_alpha   90.00
_cell.angle_beta   90.00
_cell.angle_gamma   90.00
#
_symmetry.space_group_name_H-M   'P 1'
#
loop_
_entity.id
_entity.type
_entity.pdbx_description
1 polymer ?
#
loop_
_entity_poly.entity_id
_entity_poly.type
_entity_poly.pdbx_seq_one_letter_code
_entity_poly.pdbx_strand_id
1 'polypeptide(L)'
;MKKILSQKLIVFNMLFLMAGIWSMPNELQAQESDNSTLRRSNDELIVFNRSEVVSSDEVIRNAVVIGGDIQVDGRIERDLIVVGGSVTLNGEIGGDLTLIG
;
A
#
# COMPACT_ATOMS: atom_id res chain seq x y z
N MET A 1 60.22 8.52 -19.61
CA MET A 1 59.21 9.60 -19.59
C MET A 1 57.78 9.18 -20.00
N LYS A 2 57.53 7.92 -20.47
CA LYS A 2 56.17 7.49 -20.90
C LYS A 2 55.23 7.07 -19.74
N LYS A 3 55.77 6.66 -18.58
CA LYS A 3 54.96 6.20 -17.42
C LYS A 3 54.12 7.32 -16.77
N ILE A 4 54.66 8.53 -16.67
CA ILE A 4 53.98 9.68 -16.06
C ILE A 4 52.82 10.18 -16.92
N LEU A 5 52.94 10.10 -18.26
CA LEU A 5 51.89 10.53 -19.18
C LEU A 5 50.70 9.56 -19.16
N SER A 6 50.96 8.24 -19.12
CA SER A 6 49.91 7.22 -18.99
C SER A 6 49.21 7.28 -17.62
N GLN A 7 49.95 7.55 -16.54
CA GLN A 7 49.37 7.66 -15.20
C GLN A 7 48.46 8.90 -15.08
N LYS A 8 48.84 10.04 -15.67
CA LYS A 8 47.98 11.23 -15.71
C LYS A 8 46.71 11.01 -16.53
N LEU A 9 46.79 10.24 -17.63
CA LEU A 9 45.62 9.91 -18.45
C LEU A 9 44.63 9.01 -17.72
N ILE A 10 45.13 8.02 -16.96
CA ILE A 10 44.30 7.14 -16.13
C ILE A 10 43.62 7.94 -15.01
N VAL A 11 44.36 8.81 -14.32
CA VAL A 11 43.79 9.67 -13.26
C VAL A 11 42.75 10.65 -13.82
N PHE A 12 42.99 11.22 -15.00
CA PHE A 12 42.03 12.11 -15.66
C PHE A 12 40.74 11.38 -16.06
N ASN A 13 40.85 10.17 -16.62
CA ASN A 13 39.70 9.35 -17.01
C ASN A 13 38.92 8.84 -15.79
N MET A 14 39.61 8.48 -14.70
CA MET A 14 38.99 8.07 -13.44
C MET A 14 38.29 9.23 -12.72
N LEU A 15 38.86 10.45 -12.77
CA LEU A 15 38.22 11.64 -12.21
C LEU A 15 36.94 12.00 -12.97
N PHE A 16 36.93 11.82 -14.30
CA PHE A 16 35.74 12.03 -15.12
C PHE A 16 34.63 11.00 -14.81
N LEU A 17 35.01 9.74 -14.52
CA LEU A 17 34.08 8.68 -14.13
C LEU A 17 33.47 8.88 -12.74
N MET A 18 34.23 9.49 -11.81
CA MET A 18 33.75 9.87 -10.47
C MET A 18 32.88 11.14 -10.48
N ALA A 19 33.12 12.09 -11.39
CA ALA A 19 32.30 13.29 -11.53
C ALA A 19 30.88 12.97 -12.06
N GLY A 20 30.74 11.95 -12.92
CA GLY A 20 29.45 11.55 -13.51
C GLY A 20 28.41 11.06 -12.49
N ILE A 21 28.82 10.72 -11.26
CA ILE A 21 27.91 10.27 -10.19
C ILE A 21 27.24 11.46 -9.48
N TRP A 22 27.83 12.67 -9.54
CA TRP A 22 27.29 13.88 -8.89
C TRP A 22 26.30 14.66 -9.76
N SER A 23 26.19 14.32 -11.04
CA SER A 23 25.22 14.92 -11.97
C SER A 23 23.91 14.13 -12.08
N MET A 24 23.74 13.08 -11.26
CA MET A 24 22.41 12.51 -11.05
C MET A 24 21.62 13.50 -10.19
N PRO A 25 20.48 14.05 -10.67
CA PRO A 25 19.55 14.69 -9.76
C PRO A 25 19.08 13.62 -8.76
N ASN A 26 19.50 13.73 -7.50
CA ASN A 26 19.12 12.81 -6.41
C ASN A 26 17.66 12.98 -5.99
N GLU A 27 16.84 13.57 -6.84
CA GLU A 27 15.45 13.86 -6.56
C GLU A 27 14.60 12.89 -7.36
N LEU A 28 14.53 11.65 -6.89
CA LEU A 28 13.25 10.96 -6.97
C LEU A 28 12.34 11.72 -6.02
N GLN A 29 11.73 12.80 -6.51
CA GLN A 29 10.57 13.37 -5.86
C GLN A 29 9.53 12.26 -5.96
N ALA A 30 9.44 11.43 -4.91
CA ALA A 30 8.21 10.71 -4.64
C ALA A 30 7.17 11.82 -4.59
N GLN A 31 6.34 11.88 -5.62
CA GLN A 31 5.12 12.66 -5.55
C GLN A 31 4.39 12.06 -4.36
N GLU A 32 4.42 12.74 -3.22
CA GLU A 32 3.44 12.53 -2.17
C GLU A 32 2.12 12.80 -2.87
N SER A 33 1.51 11.70 -3.29
CA SER A 33 0.23 11.69 -3.96
C SER A 33 -0.71 12.37 -2.99
N ASP A 34 -0.98 13.63 -3.30
CA ASP A 34 -1.97 14.53 -2.76
C ASP A 34 -2.82 13.84 -1.71
N ASN A 35 -2.49 14.15 -0.44
CA ASN A 35 -3.41 14.32 0.68
C ASN A 35 -4.80 13.75 0.43
N SER A 36 -4.87 12.44 0.26
CA SER A 36 -6.13 11.82 0.01
C SER A 36 -6.95 12.04 1.27
N THR A 37 -7.87 13.00 1.22
CA THR A 37 -9.22 12.80 1.71
C THR A 37 -9.70 11.55 1.00
N LEU A 38 -9.19 10.39 1.43
CA LEU A 38 -9.75 9.12 1.10
C LEU A 38 -11.10 9.19 1.79
N ARG A 39 -12.11 9.68 1.07
CA ARG A 39 -13.26 8.80 0.91
C ARG A 39 -12.69 7.56 0.25
N ARG A 40 -12.11 6.70 1.10
CA ARG A 40 -11.74 5.33 0.81
C ARG A 40 -13.09 4.66 0.60
N SER A 41 -13.71 4.93 -0.55
CA SER A 41 -14.61 3.95 -1.13
C SER A 41 -13.67 2.83 -1.57
N ASN A 42 -13.15 2.09 -0.58
CA ASN A 42 -12.64 0.76 -0.83
C ASN A 42 -13.89 0.00 -1.20
N ASP A 43 -14.15 0.03 -2.50
CA ASP A 43 -15.31 -0.60 -3.07
C ASP A 43 -15.36 -2.07 -2.68
N GLU A 44 -14.19 -2.68 -2.47
CA GLU A 44 -14.05 -4.04 -2.02
C GLU A 44 -12.96 -4.11 -0.95
N LEU A 45 -13.30 -4.73 0.17
CA LEU A 45 -12.38 -5.03 1.27
C LEU A 45 -12.09 -6.52 1.26
N ILE A 46 -10.83 -6.90 1.07
CA ILE A 46 -10.40 -8.30 1.15
C ILE A 46 -9.32 -8.45 2.23
N VAL A 47 -9.60 -9.32 3.19
CA VAL A 47 -8.80 -9.51 4.40
C VAL A 47 -8.46 -10.99 4.54
N PHE A 48 -7.18 -11.28 4.78
CA PHE A 48 -6.68 -12.65 4.99
C PHE A 48 -5.88 -12.71 6.27
N ASN A 49 -6.22 -13.66 7.15
CA ASN A 49 -5.49 -14.02 8.38
C ASN A 49 -5.05 -12.81 9.22
N ARG A 50 -5.85 -11.75 9.21
CA ARG A 50 -5.65 -10.52 9.98
C ARG A 50 -7.00 -9.98 10.42
N SER A 51 -6.98 -9.10 11.42
CA SER A 51 -8.18 -8.42 11.85
C SER A 51 -8.32 -7.06 11.16
N GLU A 52 -9.55 -6.69 10.84
CA GLU A 52 -9.89 -5.42 10.20
C GLU A 52 -11.08 -4.76 10.93
N VAL A 53 -11.05 -3.44 11.06
CA VAL A 53 -12.13 -2.66 11.68
C VAL A 53 -12.66 -1.66 10.68
N VAL A 54 -13.90 -1.85 10.25
CA VAL A 54 -14.63 -0.90 9.41
C VAL A 54 -15.22 0.17 10.32
N SER A 55 -14.59 1.33 10.35
CA SER A 55 -14.99 2.44 11.23
C SER A 55 -16.35 3.02 10.81
N SER A 56 -17.04 3.71 11.71
CA SER A 56 -18.39 4.27 11.44
C SER A 56 -18.45 5.32 10.32
N ASP A 57 -17.32 5.93 9.97
CA ASP A 57 -17.16 6.86 8.85
C ASP A 57 -16.84 6.16 7.52
N GLU A 58 -16.65 4.84 7.54
CA GLU A 58 -16.32 4.03 6.37
C GLU A 58 -17.56 3.38 5.76
N VAL A 59 -17.64 3.45 4.42
CA VAL A 59 -18.65 2.77 3.62
C VAL A 59 -17.95 1.89 2.61
N ILE A 60 -18.19 0.59 2.70
CA ILE A 60 -17.57 -0.45 1.86
C ILE A 60 -18.68 -1.09 1.03
N ARG A 61 -18.44 -1.47 -0.22
CA ARG A 61 -19.49 -2.17 -0.99
C ARG A 61 -19.54 -3.65 -0.68
N ASN A 62 -18.43 -4.34 -0.83
CA ASN A 62 -18.32 -5.76 -0.52
C ASN A 62 -17.15 -6.02 0.42
N ALA A 63 -17.30 -6.95 1.34
CA ALA A 63 -16.24 -7.36 2.26
C ALA A 63 -16.07 -8.88 2.27
N VAL A 64 -14.83 -9.35 2.15
CA VAL A 64 -14.47 -10.77 2.22
C VAL A 64 -13.34 -10.95 3.21
N VAL A 65 -13.55 -11.79 4.22
CA VAL A 65 -12.61 -12.04 5.31
C VAL A 65 -12.36 -13.53 5.41
N ILE A 66 -11.09 -13.95 5.36
CA ILE A 66 -10.71 -15.36 5.38
C ILE A 66 -9.67 -15.59 6.49
N GLY A 67 -10.00 -16.45 7.45
CA GLY A 67 -9.09 -16.85 8.53
C GLY A 67 -8.85 -15.78 9.59
N GLY A 68 -9.71 -14.76 9.70
CA GLY A 68 -9.49 -13.61 10.57
C GLY A 68 -10.77 -12.99 11.08
N ASP A 69 -10.63 -11.98 11.95
CA ASP A 69 -11.75 -11.35 12.64
C ASP A 69 -12.08 -9.97 12.05
N ILE A 70 -13.35 -9.68 11.81
CA ILE A 70 -13.78 -8.36 11.34
C ILE A 70 -14.77 -7.72 12.30
N GLN A 71 -14.54 -6.44 12.60
CA GLN A 71 -15.49 -5.59 13.29
C GLN A 71 -16.05 -4.56 12.31
N VAL A 72 -17.37 -4.46 12.23
CA VAL A 72 -18.07 -3.55 11.33
C VAL A 72 -18.88 -2.57 12.14
N ASP A 73 -18.37 -1.36 12.28
CA ASP A 73 -19.05 -0.22 12.92
C ASP A 73 -19.65 0.76 11.90
N GLY A 74 -19.21 0.66 10.63
CA GLY A 74 -19.68 1.43 9.48
C GLY A 74 -20.78 0.77 8.66
N ARG A 75 -20.85 1.08 7.37
CA ARG A 75 -21.87 0.52 6.46
C ARG A 75 -21.22 -0.34 5.39
N ILE A 76 -21.76 -1.55 5.21
CA ILE A 76 -21.48 -2.40 4.04
C ILE A 76 -22.68 -2.30 3.10
N GLU A 77 -22.51 -1.82 1.88
CA GLU A 77 -23.63 -1.57 0.96
C GLU A 77 -24.25 -2.86 0.41
N ARG A 78 -23.44 -3.91 0.28
CA ARG A 78 -23.84 -5.20 -0.29
C ARG A 78 -23.50 -6.33 0.67
N ASP A 79 -22.55 -7.19 0.29
CA ASP A 79 -22.38 -8.50 0.90
C ASP A 79 -21.12 -8.55 1.76
N LEU A 80 -21.22 -9.20 2.92
CA LEU A 80 -20.10 -9.53 3.81
C LEU A 80 -19.95 -11.05 3.88
N ILE A 81 -18.80 -11.56 3.46
CA ILE A 81 -18.48 -12.99 3.47
C ILE A 81 -17.32 -13.23 4.43
N VAL A 82 -17.50 -14.08 5.42
CA VAL A 82 -16.44 -14.44 6.38
C VAL A 82 -16.28 -15.96 6.45
N VAL A 83 -15.03 -16.41 6.30
CA VAL A 83 -14.66 -17.83 6.25
C VAL A 83 -13.60 -18.12 7.31
N GLY A 84 -13.88 -19.02 8.25
CA GLY A 84 -12.94 -19.48 9.27
C GLY A 84 -12.47 -18.38 10.23
N GLY A 85 -13.40 -17.57 10.74
CA GLY A 85 -13.11 -16.44 11.63
C GLY A 85 -14.35 -15.90 12.33
N SER A 86 -14.23 -14.76 13.01
CA SER A 86 -15.33 -14.13 13.75
C SER A 86 -15.78 -12.81 13.13
N VAL A 87 -17.06 -12.48 13.32
CA VAL A 87 -17.65 -11.20 12.89
C VAL A 87 -18.33 -10.52 14.07
N THR A 88 -17.98 -9.26 14.28
CA THR A 88 -18.70 -8.34 15.18
C THR A 88 -19.37 -7.26 14.33
N LEU A 89 -20.70 -7.24 14.28
CA LEU A 89 -21.46 -6.28 13.49
C LEU A 89 -22.20 -5.30 14.42
N ASN A 90 -21.76 -4.05 14.45
CA ASN A 90 -22.42 -2.92 15.12
C ASN A 90 -23.07 -1.94 14.13
N GLY A 91 -22.64 -1.97 12.87
CA GLY A 91 -23.13 -1.15 11.77
C GLY A 91 -24.25 -1.80 10.95
N GLU A 92 -24.37 -1.40 9.68
CA GLU A 92 -25.44 -1.85 8.78
C GLU A 92 -24.88 -2.58 7.56
N ILE A 93 -25.52 -3.69 7.16
CA ILE A 93 -25.24 -4.42 5.92
C ILE A 93 -26.48 -4.30 5.02
N GLY A 94 -26.29 -3.82 3.80
CA GLY A 94 -27.36 -3.64 2.82
C GLY A 94 -27.76 -4.92 2.08
N GLY A 95 -26.84 -5.89 1.97
CA GLY A 95 -27.07 -7.21 1.37
C GLY A 95 -26.95 -8.33 2.39
N ASP A 96 -26.29 -9.43 2.00
CA ASP A 96 -26.24 -10.65 2.81
C ASP A 96 -24.95 -10.78 3.63
N LEU A 97 -25.08 -11.31 4.86
CA LEU A 97 -23.97 -11.75 5.70
C LEU A 97 -23.83 -13.28 5.59
N THR A 98 -22.74 -13.74 4.96
CA THR A 98 -22.41 -15.17 4.85
C THR A 98 -21.26 -15.51 5.80
N LEU A 99 -21.51 -16.45 6.70
CA LEU A 99 -20.54 -16.96 7.67
C LEU A 99 -20.29 -18.45 7.42
N ILE A 100 -19.03 -18.81 7.18
CA ILE A 100 -18.57 -20.18 6.99
C ILE A 100 -17.57 -20.47 8.11
N GLY A 101 -17.90 -21.40 9.00
CA GLY A 101 -17.07 -21.79 10.14
C GLY A 101 -15.94 -22.74 9.78
#